data_AF-A0A529IH36-F1
#
_entry.id   AF-A0A529IH36-F1
#
_cell.length_a   1.000
_cell.length_b   1.000
_cell.length_c   1.000
_cell.angle_alpha   90.00
_cell.angle_beta   90.00
_cell.angle_gamma   90.00
#
_symmetry.space_group_name_H-M   'P 1'
#
loop_
_entity.id
_entity.type
_entity.pdbx_description
1 polymer ?
#
loop_
_entity_poly.entity_id
_entity_poly.type
_entity_poly.pdbx_seq_one_letter_code
_entity_poly.pdbx_strand_id
1 'polypeptide(L)'
;MTDATGIAHALEKKASWRREKAQRHPEDVRNIEAAEMLESLAAQAEAGDIDPELSDRLTAMQNEGDEADERANELMTAIGFSQRYEKIDHLIRDIVTD
;
A
#
# COMPACT_ATOMS: atom_id res chain seq x y z
N MET A 1 -10.82 -13.25 2.31
CA MET A 1 -10.40 -12.03 3.03
C MET A 1 -9.20 -11.54 2.27
N THR A 2 -9.22 -10.32 1.76
CA THR A 2 -8.80 -9.29 2.69
C THR A 2 -9.33 -7.88 2.42
N ASP A 3 -10.26 -7.53 3.31
CA ASP A 3 -10.38 -6.27 4.03
C ASP A 3 -9.06 -5.52 4.34
N ALA A 4 -9.17 -4.39 5.05
CA ALA A 4 -8.06 -3.55 5.53
C ALA A 4 -6.81 -4.33 5.98
N THR A 5 -6.98 -5.50 6.59
CA THR A 5 -5.90 -6.37 7.06
C THR A 5 -4.99 -6.90 5.95
N GLY A 6 -5.47 -7.19 4.74
CA GLY A 6 -4.58 -7.67 3.67
C GLY A 6 -3.89 -6.56 2.92
N ILE A 7 -4.50 -5.38 2.84
CA ILE A 7 -3.79 -4.19 2.38
C ILE A 7 -2.65 -3.87 3.35
N ALA A 8 -2.90 -3.92 4.66
CA ALA A 8 -1.84 -3.79 5.65
C ALA A 8 -0.72 -4.79 5.42
N HIS A 9 -1.03 -6.09 5.30
CA HIS A 9 -0.04 -7.13 5.08
C HIS A 9 0.75 -6.95 3.78
N ALA A 10 0.09 -6.53 2.69
CA ALA A 10 0.74 -6.25 1.41
C ALA A 10 1.73 -5.06 1.51
N LEU A 11 1.34 -4.01 2.24
CA LEU A 11 2.18 -2.85 2.51
C LEU A 11 3.42 -3.23 3.34
N GLU A 12 3.25 -4.00 4.41
CA GLU A 12 4.37 -4.49 5.25
C GLU A 12 5.36 -5.35 4.44
N LYS A 13 4.83 -6.23 3.60
CA LYS A 13 5.66 -7.08 2.72
C LYS A 13 6.45 -6.23 1.74
N LYS A 14 5.84 -5.19 1.15
CA LYS A 14 6.52 -4.26 0.25
C LYS A 14 7.57 -3.42 1.00
N ALA A 15 7.27 -2.97 2.21
CA ALA A 15 8.22 -2.23 3.05
C ALA A 15 9.45 -3.09 3.39
N SER A 16 9.23 -4.34 3.77
CA SER A 16 10.30 -5.31 4.03
C SER A 16 11.19 -5.50 2.80
N TRP A 17 10.59 -5.67 1.62
CA TRP A 17 11.33 -5.74 0.36
C TRP A 17 12.14 -4.45 0.08
N ARG A 18 11.58 -3.27 0.37
CA ARG A 18 12.30 -2.00 0.24
C ARG A 18 13.49 -1.89 1.19
N ARG A 19 13.39 -2.40 2.42
CA ARG A 19 14.53 -2.50 3.35
C ARG A 19 15.63 -3.41 2.84
N GLU A 20 15.27 -4.58 2.30
CA GLU A 20 16.25 -5.46 1.66
C GLU A 20 16.96 -4.77 0.49
N LYS A 21 16.22 -3.97 -0.29
CA LYS A 21 16.80 -3.18 -1.38
C LYS A 21 17.73 -2.09 -0.87
N ALA A 22 17.37 -1.39 0.20
CA ALA A 22 18.24 -0.39 0.83
C ALA A 22 19.55 -1.01 1.34
N GLN A 23 19.52 -2.24 1.87
CA GLN A 23 20.75 -2.94 2.28
C GLN A 23 21.67 -3.26 1.10
N ARG A 24 21.10 -3.58 -0.07
CA ARG A 24 21.86 -3.87 -1.30
C ARG A 24 22.30 -2.63 -2.06
N HIS A 25 21.58 -1.53 -1.90
CA HIS A 25 21.77 -0.24 -2.59
C HIS A 25 21.73 0.91 -1.58
N PRO A 26 22.70 0.99 -0.64
CA PRO A 26 22.69 1.99 0.44
C PRO A 26 22.79 3.44 -0.05
N GLU A 27 23.30 3.65 -1.27
CA GLU A 27 23.33 4.95 -1.94
C GLU A 27 21.95 5.46 -2.37
N ASP A 28 20.97 4.57 -2.55
CA ASP A 28 19.61 4.93 -2.96
C ASP A 28 18.70 5.08 -1.74
N VAL A 29 18.76 6.27 -1.14
CA VAL A 29 17.98 6.67 0.04
C VAL A 29 16.47 6.49 -0.14
N ARG A 30 15.97 6.50 -1.39
CA ARG A 30 14.54 6.34 -1.70
C ARG A 30 13.99 4.99 -1.23
N ASN A 31 14.83 3.95 -1.13
CA ASN A 31 14.38 2.66 -0.62
C ASN A 31 14.04 2.70 0.88
N ILE A 32 14.81 3.45 1.68
CA ILE A 32 14.48 3.63 3.10
C ILE A 32 13.23 4.51 3.25
N GLU A 33 13.20 5.65 2.55
CA GLU A 33 12.03 6.54 2.58
C GLU A 33 10.74 5.81 2.16
N ALA A 34 10.81 4.98 1.10
CA ALA A 34 9.68 4.18 0.64
C ALA A 34 9.24 3.16 1.70
N ALA A 35 10.18 2.49 2.38
CA ALA A 35 9.86 1.53 3.43
C ALA A 35 9.11 2.20 4.59
N GLU A 36 9.60 3.36 5.04
CA GLU A 36 8.97 4.13 6.13
C GLU A 36 7.56 4.59 5.76
N MET A 37 7.34 5.06 4.53
CA MET A 37 6.01 5.41 4.05
C MET A 37 5.07 4.20 4.00
N LEU A 38 5.54 3.07 3.45
CA LEU A 38 4.75 1.85 3.36
C LEU A 38 4.35 1.32 4.75
N GLU A 39 5.25 1.38 5.73
CA GLU A 39 4.97 1.00 7.12
C GLU A 39 3.98 1.94 7.79
N SER A 40 4.10 3.25 7.56
CA SER A 40 3.13 4.21 8.08
C SER A 40 1.72 3.93 7.53
N LEU A 41 1.61 3.62 6.25
CA LEU A 41 0.33 3.27 5.62
C LEU A 41 -0.19 1.91 6.13
N ALA A 42 0.68 0.93 6.33
CA ALA A 42 0.32 -0.36 6.91
C ALA A 42 -0.28 -0.18 8.31
N ALA A 43 0.38 0.60 9.17
CA ALA A 43 -0.10 0.87 10.53
C ALA A 43 -1.47 1.57 10.55
N GLN A 44 -1.72 2.50 9.63
CA GLN A 44 -3.03 3.14 9.47
C GLN A 44 -4.11 2.12 9.04
N ALA A 45 -3.77 1.24 8.09
CA ALA A 45 -4.68 0.17 7.65
C ALA A 45 -5.02 -0.81 8.79
N GLU A 46 -4.04 -1.20 9.61
CA GLU A 46 -4.26 -2.06 10.79
C GLU A 46 -5.08 -1.37 11.88
N ALA A 47 -4.88 -0.06 12.08
CA ALA A 47 -5.67 0.74 13.01
C ALA A 47 -7.14 0.88 12.59
N GLY A 48 -7.47 0.52 11.34
CA GLY A 48 -8.79 0.75 10.78
C GLY A 48 -9.05 2.23 10.48
N ASP A 49 -8.00 3.02 10.25
CA ASP A 49 -8.08 4.44 9.86
C ASP A 49 -8.46 4.57 8.37
N ILE A 50 -9.48 3.83 7.95
CA ILE A 50 -9.97 3.79 6.57
C ILE A 50 -11.43 4.24 6.57
N ASP A 51 -11.77 5.15 5.65
CA ASP A 51 -13.16 5.54 5.41
C ASP A 51 -14.01 4.29 5.11
N PRO A 52 -15.11 4.05 5.85
CA PRO A 52 -15.96 2.87 5.66
C PRO A 52 -16.44 2.69 4.20
N GLU A 53 -16.73 3.77 3.48
CA GLU A 53 -17.16 3.69 2.07
C GLU A 53 -16.02 3.19 1.17
N LEU A 54 -14.78 3.62 1.44
CA LEU A 54 -13.61 3.13 0.72
C LEU A 54 -13.31 1.67 1.04
N SER A 55 -13.49 1.26 2.30
CA SER A 55 -13.36 -0.14 2.71
C SER A 55 -14.38 -1.05 2.02
N ASP A 56 -15.63 -0.61 1.92
CA ASP A 56 -16.70 -1.34 1.24
C ASP A 56 -16.40 -1.46 -0.27
N ARG A 57 -15.96 -0.37 -0.91
CA ARG A 57 -15.57 -0.36 -2.33
C ARG A 57 -14.37 -1.26 -2.61
N LEU A 58 -13.36 -1.23 -1.74
CA LEU A 58 -12.19 -2.10 -1.86
C LEU A 58 -12.61 -3.58 -1.78
N THR A 59 -13.48 -3.91 -0.82
CA THR A 59 -14.04 -5.26 -0.67
C THR A 59 -14.83 -5.68 -1.89
N ALA A 60 -15.65 -4.78 -2.47
CA ALA A 60 -16.41 -5.05 -3.68
C ALA A 60 -15.49 -5.34 -4.88
N MET A 61 -14.50 -4.47 -5.13
CA MET A 61 -13.58 -4.59 -6.26
C MET A 61 -12.75 -5.90 -6.20
N GLN A 62 -12.31 -6.32 -5.02
CA GLN A 62 -11.59 -7.60 -4.86
C GLN A 62 -12.47 -8.83 -5.15
N ASN A 63 -13.79 -8.73 -4.94
CA ASN A 63 -14.70 -9.81 -5.31
C ASN A 63 -14.92 -9.88 -6.84
N GLU A 64 -14.54 -8.84 -7.59
CA GLU A 64 -14.73 -8.74 -9.04
C GLU A 64 -13.54 -9.29 -9.84
N GLY A 65 -12.35 -9.45 -9.25
CA GLY A 65 -11.23 -10.21 -9.85
C GLY A 65 -9.82 -9.71 -9.55
N ASP A 66 -8.85 -10.25 -10.29
CA ASP A 66 -7.39 -10.06 -10.09
C ASP A 66 -6.89 -8.63 -10.40
N GLU A 67 -7.66 -7.81 -11.12
CA GLU A 67 -7.26 -6.44 -11.52
C GLU A 67 -7.02 -5.53 -10.31
N ALA A 68 -7.78 -5.73 -9.23
CA ALA A 68 -7.61 -5.04 -7.95
C ALA A 68 -6.21 -5.25 -7.35
N ASP A 69 -5.74 -6.49 -7.38
CA ASP A 69 -4.47 -6.90 -6.80
C ASP A 69 -3.28 -6.39 -7.63
N GLU A 70 -3.41 -6.44 -8.96
CA GLU A 70 -2.41 -5.88 -9.88
C GLU A 70 -2.26 -4.37 -9.66
N ARG A 71 -3.39 -3.64 -9.63
CA ARG A 71 -3.40 -2.19 -9.42
C ARG A 71 -2.82 -1.80 -8.06
N ALA A 72 -3.20 -2.50 -7.00
CA ALA A 72 -2.66 -2.28 -5.67
C ALA A 72 -1.14 -2.50 -5.65
N ASN A 73 -0.66 -3.58 -6.27
CA ASN A 73 0.77 -3.88 -6.33
C ASN A 73 1.57 -2.84 -7.13
N GLU A 74 1.01 -2.31 -8.23
CA GLU A 74 1.62 -1.22 -9.01
C GLU A 74 1.77 0.05 -8.16
N LEU A 75 0.68 0.51 -7.55
CA LEU A 75 0.67 1.72 -6.72
C LEU A 75 1.64 1.59 -5.55
N MET A 76 1.60 0.46 -4.82
CA MET A 76 2.52 0.20 -3.71
C MET A 76 3.99 0.16 -4.16
N THR A 77 4.27 -0.28 -5.39
CA THR A 77 5.63 -0.25 -5.95
C THR A 77 6.09 1.17 -6.23
N ALA A 78 5.18 2.05 -6.64
CA ALA A 78 5.48 3.45 -6.95
C ALA A 78 5.72 4.33 -5.69
N ILE A 79 5.29 3.87 -4.51
CA ILE A 79 5.45 4.59 -3.23
C ILE A 79 6.92 4.87 -2.93
N GLY A 80 7.22 6.13 -2.60
CA GLY A 80 8.56 6.64 -2.30
C GLY A 80 9.40 6.96 -3.54
N PHE A 81 8.85 6.78 -4.75
CA PHE A 81 9.53 7.07 -6.02
C PHE A 81 8.75 8.11 -6.82
N SER A 82 7.64 7.68 -7.44
CA SER A 82 6.75 8.55 -8.21
C SER A 82 5.44 8.85 -7.50
N GLN A 83 5.10 8.10 -6.45
CA GLN A 83 3.92 8.32 -5.62
C GLN A 83 4.30 8.49 -4.15
N ARG A 84 3.53 9.31 -3.44
CA ARG A 84 3.66 9.54 -1.99
C ARG A 84 2.26 9.69 -1.40
N TYR A 85 1.94 8.87 -0.40
CA TYR A 85 0.67 8.92 0.30
C TYR A 85 0.95 9.14 1.79
N GLU A 86 0.30 10.14 2.37
CA GLU A 86 0.35 10.39 3.81
C GLU A 86 -0.76 9.64 4.55
N LYS A 87 -1.87 9.36 3.86
CA LYS A 87 -3.05 8.70 4.41
C LYS A 87 -3.41 7.46 3.61
N ILE A 88 -3.78 6.39 4.33
CA ILE A 88 -4.21 5.13 3.70
C ILE A 88 -5.44 5.32 2.81
N ASP A 89 -6.37 6.20 3.18
CA ASP A 89 -7.55 6.55 2.37
C ASP A 89 -7.19 7.03 0.96
N HIS A 90 -6.09 7.78 0.82
CA HIS A 90 -5.69 8.28 -0.49
C HIS A 90 -5.16 7.15 -1.37
N LEU A 91 -4.42 6.20 -0.78
CA LEU A 91 -3.98 5.01 -1.49
C LEU A 91 -5.18 4.14 -1.89
N ILE A 92 -6.10 3.86 -0.96
CA ILE A 92 -7.27 3.02 -1.24
C ILE A 92 -8.14 3.68 -2.30
N ARG A 93 -8.36 4.99 -2.23
CA ARG A 93 -9.09 5.73 -3.26
C ARG A 93 -8.47 5.52 -4.64
N ASP A 94 -7.15 5.63 -4.78
CA ASP A 94 -6.48 5.42 -6.07
C ASP A 94 -6.49 3.95 -6.53
N ILE A 95 -6.62 3.00 -5.60
CA ILE A 95 -6.82 1.58 -5.91
C ILE A 95 -8.23 1.34 -6.45
N VAL A 96 -9.26 1.94 -5.82
CA VAL A 96 -10.67 1.70 -6.15
C VAL A 96 -11.24 2.67 -7.19
N THR A 97 -10.41 3.52 -7.78
CA THR A 97 -10.81 4.47 -8.83
C THR A 97 -10.38 3.92 -10.19
N ASP A 98 -11.37 3.82 -11.09
CA ASP A 98 -11.27 3.44 -12.50
C ASP A 98 -10.35 4.39 -13.29
#